data_AF-A0A7S3LBW5-F1
#
_entry.id   AF-A0A7S3LBW5-F1
#
_cell.length_a   1.000
_cell.length_b   1.000
_cell.length_c   1.000
_cell.angle_alpha   90.00
_cell.angle_beta   90.00
_cell.angle_gamma   90.00
#
_symmetry.space_group_name_H-M   'P 1'
#
loop_
_entity.id
_entity.type
_entity.pdbx_description
1 polymer ?
#
loop_
_entity_poly.entity_id
_entity_poly.type
_entity_poly.pdbx_seq_one_letter_code
_entity_poly.pdbx_strand_id
1 'polypeptide(L)'
;AKVDSVATNSSHVAQSSSPSTAAAAVAAEPAPTKVKNAPMTREEYEALRNTVREVYDEQSGRYRLVRGTGEIIERIVSRQDHESINRQATYGDGQSFARQVFRHAKK
;
A
#
# COMPACT_ATOMS: atom_id res chain seq x y z
N ALA A 1 -62.65 3.50 21.77
CA ALA A 1 -62.73 4.95 22.01
C ALA A 1 -61.35 5.40 22.46
N LYS A 2 -60.69 6.44 21.97
CA LYS A 2 -60.98 7.57 21.05
C LYS A 2 -59.56 8.07 20.70
N VAL A 3 -59.09 7.83 19.48
CA VAL A 3 -58.72 8.85 18.47
C VAL A 3 -58.29 10.21 19.02
N ASP A 4 -57.09 10.64 18.58
CA ASP A 4 -56.67 11.99 18.18
C ASP A 4 -55.34 11.78 17.40
N SER A 5 -55.14 11.88 16.09
CA SER A 5 -55.60 12.74 14.98
C SER A 5 -54.82 14.05 14.81
N VAL A 6 -54.31 14.25 13.57
CA VAL A 6 -53.93 15.52 12.89
C VAL A 6 -52.53 16.07 13.26
N ALA A 7 -51.62 16.49 12.37
CA ALA A 7 -51.66 16.95 10.97
C ALA A 7 -50.43 16.41 10.19
N THR A 8 -50.53 15.89 8.97
CA THR A 8 -50.64 16.59 7.66
C THR A 8 -49.67 17.76 7.47
N ASN A 9 -48.67 17.56 6.60
CA ASN A 9 -48.26 18.54 5.59
C ASN A 9 -47.60 17.82 4.41
N SER A 10 -48.43 17.46 3.42
CA SER A 10 -48.06 17.53 2.01
C SER A 10 -47.80 19.00 1.68
N SER A 11 -46.80 19.39 0.91
CA SER A 11 -46.82 19.24 -0.56
C SER A 11 -45.65 20.03 -1.18
N HIS A 12 -45.48 19.80 -2.48
CA HIS A 12 -44.58 20.43 -3.46
C HIS A 12 -43.17 19.85 -3.59
N VAL A 13 -42.89 19.03 -4.62
CA VAL A 13 -42.77 19.35 -6.07
C VAL A 13 -41.66 20.35 -6.34
N ALA A 14 -40.53 19.81 -6.81
CA ALA A 14 -39.85 20.31 -8.00
C ALA A 14 -38.87 19.24 -8.48
N GLN A 15 -39.32 18.40 -9.40
CA GLN A 15 -38.42 17.81 -10.39
C GLN A 15 -37.87 18.97 -11.23
N SER A 16 -36.56 19.18 -11.20
CA SER A 16 -35.87 20.04 -12.17
C SER A 16 -34.97 19.17 -13.04
N SER A 17 -35.52 18.79 -14.19
CA SER A 17 -34.78 18.23 -15.32
C SER A 17 -34.15 19.35 -16.17
N SER A 18 -32.83 19.27 -16.36
CA SER A 18 -32.03 19.69 -17.55
C SER A 18 -31.84 21.21 -17.81
N PRO A 19 -30.74 21.71 -18.45
CA PRO A 19 -30.07 21.17 -19.67
C PRO A 19 -28.51 21.20 -19.68
N SER A 20 -27.86 20.29 -20.42
CA SER A 20 -27.12 20.53 -21.67
C SER A 20 -25.90 21.48 -21.62
N THR A 21 -24.72 20.88 -21.88
CA THR A 21 -23.60 21.41 -22.68
C THR A 21 -22.84 22.65 -22.18
N ALA A 22 -21.64 22.43 -21.62
CA ALA A 22 -20.40 23.11 -22.03
C ALA A 22 -19.19 22.66 -21.18
N ALA A 23 -18.19 22.11 -21.86
CA ALA A 23 -16.77 22.36 -21.65
C ALA A 23 -16.22 22.41 -20.21
N ALA A 24 -15.70 21.27 -19.75
CA ALA A 24 -14.49 21.27 -18.94
C ALA A 24 -13.54 20.24 -19.55
N ALA A 25 -12.90 20.64 -20.66
CA ALA A 25 -11.73 19.99 -21.18
C ALA A 25 -10.63 20.10 -20.11
N VAL A 26 -10.50 19.06 -19.27
CA VAL A 26 -9.28 18.87 -18.49
C VAL A 26 -8.25 18.40 -19.49
N ALA A 27 -7.33 19.31 -19.79
CA ALA A 27 -6.23 19.12 -20.73
C ALA A 27 -5.60 17.74 -20.53
N ALA A 28 -5.78 16.87 -21.52
CA ALA A 28 -4.96 15.69 -21.67
C ALA A 28 -3.55 16.19 -22.00
N GLU A 29 -2.72 16.25 -20.97
CA GLU A 29 -1.29 16.47 -21.09
C GLU A 29 -0.74 15.38 -22.04
N PRO A 30 -0.01 15.74 -23.12
CA PRO A 30 0.45 14.75 -24.08
C PRO A 30 1.46 13.83 -23.39
N ALA A 31 1.09 12.56 -23.24
CA ALA A 31 1.99 11.53 -22.73
C ALA A 31 3.30 11.57 -23.54
N PRO A 32 4.48 11.74 -22.90
CA PRO A 32 5.72 11.86 -23.62
C PRO A 32 5.97 10.58 -24.39
N THR A 33 6.04 10.68 -25.72
CA THR A 33 6.44 9.58 -26.59
C THR A 33 7.89 9.24 -26.28
N LYS A 34 8.12 8.28 -25.38
CA LYS A 34 9.45 7.76 -25.06
C LYS A 34 10.16 7.37 -26.35
N VAL A 35 11.22 8.09 -26.68
CA VAL A 35 12.10 7.76 -27.80
C VAL A 35 12.81 6.47 -27.40
N LYS A 36 12.47 5.36 -28.06
CA LYS A 36 12.81 3.99 -27.60
C LYS A 36 14.31 3.71 -27.44
N ASN A 37 15.18 4.59 -27.94
CA ASN A 37 16.64 4.42 -27.99
C ASN A 37 17.43 5.61 -27.40
N ALA A 38 16.76 6.59 -26.79
CA ALA A 38 17.46 7.69 -26.13
C ALA A 38 17.82 7.30 -24.67
N PRO A 39 18.99 7.71 -24.15
CA PRO A 39 19.23 7.64 -22.71
C PRO A 39 18.18 8.47 -21.97
N MET A 40 17.78 8.01 -20.79
CA MET A 40 16.82 8.74 -19.96
C MET A 40 17.33 10.13 -19.61
N THR A 41 16.42 11.08 -19.49
CA THR A 41 16.76 12.40 -18.93
C THR A 41 17.01 12.29 -17.42
N ARG A 42 17.69 13.29 -16.86
CA ARG A 42 17.91 13.36 -15.41
C ARG A 42 16.61 13.36 -14.62
N GLU A 43 15.62 14.11 -15.08
CA GLU A 43 14.31 14.25 -14.44
C GLU A 43 13.56 12.92 -14.42
N GLU A 44 13.55 12.20 -15.55
CA GLU A 44 12.97 10.86 -15.64
C GLU A 44 13.68 9.86 -14.70
N TYR A 45 15.01 9.95 -14.60
CA TYR A 45 15.77 9.11 -13.68
C TYR A 45 15.42 9.40 -12.23
N GLU A 46 15.34 10.67 -11.84
CA GLU A 46 14.98 11.07 -10.48
C GLU A 46 13.55 10.64 -10.14
N ALA A 47 12.60 10.74 -11.08
CA ALA A 47 11.24 10.24 -10.91
C ALA A 47 11.19 8.70 -10.73
N LEU A 48 11.90 7.96 -11.57
CA LEU A 48 12.04 6.50 -11.45
C LEU A 48 12.69 6.10 -10.14
N ARG A 49 13.74 6.83 -9.73
CA ARG A 49 14.42 6.62 -8.46
C ARG A 49 13.48 6.91 -7.29
N ASN A 50 12.60 7.88 -7.35
CA ASN A 50 11.71 8.18 -6.22
C ASN A 50 10.51 7.23 -6.11
N THR A 51 10.25 6.40 -7.13
CA THR A 51 9.18 5.42 -7.11
C THR A 51 9.57 4.20 -6.28
N VAL A 52 8.72 3.81 -5.32
CA VAL A 52 8.91 2.63 -4.46
C VAL A 52 7.62 1.81 -4.42
N ARG A 53 7.74 0.49 -4.55
CA ARG A 53 6.61 -0.46 -4.50
C ARG A 53 6.90 -1.62 -3.56
N GLU A 54 5.87 -2.15 -2.92
CA GLU A 54 5.98 -3.37 -2.12
C GLU A 54 5.70 -4.60 -2.99
N VAL A 55 6.59 -5.59 -2.92
CA VAL A 55 6.57 -6.77 -3.76
C VAL A 55 6.76 -7.98 -2.87
N TYR A 56 5.91 -8.97 -3.02
CA TYR A 56 6.06 -10.24 -2.35
C TYR A 56 7.18 -11.05 -3.02
N ASP A 57 8.15 -11.52 -2.24
CA ASP A 57 9.19 -12.45 -2.70
C ASP A 57 8.82 -13.88 -2.31
N GLU A 58 8.49 -14.70 -3.31
CA GLU A 58 8.10 -16.10 -3.14
C GLU A 58 9.20 -16.96 -2.53
N GLN A 59 10.48 -16.62 -2.77
CA GLN A 59 11.60 -17.43 -2.28
C GLN A 59 11.83 -17.28 -0.78
N SER A 60 11.72 -16.06 -0.24
CA SER A 60 11.90 -15.79 1.19
C SER A 60 10.59 -15.71 1.98
N GLY A 61 9.44 -15.61 1.30
CA GLY A 61 8.12 -15.43 1.92
C GLY A 61 7.92 -14.05 2.55
N ARG A 62 8.72 -13.04 2.15
CA ARG A 62 8.72 -11.70 2.74
C ARG A 62 8.31 -10.64 1.72
N TYR A 63 7.68 -9.57 2.20
CA TYR A 63 7.50 -8.36 1.40
C TYR A 63 8.80 -7.56 1.35
N ARG A 64 9.22 -7.21 0.14
CA ARG A 64 10.37 -6.36 -0.14
C ARG A 64 9.91 -5.04 -0.72
N LEU A 65 10.55 -3.95 -0.34
CA LEU A 65 10.38 -2.68 -1.03
C LEU A 65 11.33 -2.67 -2.22
N VAL A 66 10.82 -2.36 -3.40
CA VAL A 66 11.59 -2.33 -4.65
C VAL A 66 11.49 -0.93 -5.23
N ARG A 67 12.65 -0.34 -5.50
CA ARG A 67 12.77 0.97 -6.16
C ARG A 67 12.46 0.85 -7.65
N GLY A 68 12.00 1.93 -8.29
CA GLY A 68 11.74 1.94 -9.73
C GLY A 68 12.98 1.65 -10.60
N THR A 69 14.19 1.86 -10.05
CA THR A 69 15.47 1.48 -10.66
C THR A 69 15.82 -0.01 -10.51
N GLY A 70 15.05 -0.78 -9.73
CA GLY A 70 15.27 -2.21 -9.47
C GLY A 70 16.03 -2.52 -8.18
N GLU A 71 16.47 -1.52 -7.42
CA GLU A 71 17.12 -1.70 -6.13
C GLU A 71 16.13 -2.30 -5.11
N ILE A 72 16.54 -3.35 -4.40
CA ILE A 72 15.80 -3.90 -3.26
C ILE A 72 16.18 -3.10 -2.02
N ILE A 73 15.20 -2.55 -1.35
CA ILE A 73 15.38 -1.81 -0.10
C ILE A 73 14.59 -2.47 1.03
N GLU A 74 15.09 -2.31 2.24
CA GLU A 74 14.44 -2.79 3.45
C GLU A 74 13.47 -1.73 3.99
N ARG A 75 12.39 -2.20 4.63
CA ARG A 75 11.47 -1.31 5.34
C ARG A 75 12.14 -0.84 6.62
N ILE A 76 12.24 0.48 6.79
CA ILE A 76 12.53 1.04 8.12
C ILE A 76 11.30 0.83 8.98
N VAL A 77 11.45 0.02 10.02
CA VAL A 77 10.39 -0.31 10.98
C VAL A 77 10.52 0.54 12.24
N SER A 78 9.43 0.70 12.98
CA SER A 78 9.49 1.37 14.29
C SER A 78 10.31 0.53 15.28
N ARG A 79 10.78 1.15 16.38
CA ARG A 79 11.48 0.42 17.44
C ARG A 79 10.62 -0.72 18.00
N GLN A 80 9.33 -0.47 18.21
CA GLN A 80 8.40 -1.46 18.75
C GLN A 80 8.23 -2.64 17.79
N ASP A 81 8.08 -2.36 16.49
CA ASP A 81 7.97 -3.40 15.47
C ASP A 81 9.25 -4.24 15.38
N HIS A 82 10.41 -3.58 15.42
CA HIS A 82 11.70 -4.25 15.45
C HIS A 82 11.83 -5.20 16.65
N GLU A 83 11.46 -4.73 17.85
CA GLU A 83 11.45 -5.57 19.07
C GLU A 83 10.48 -6.75 18.94
N SER A 84 9.30 -6.55 18.32
CA SER A 84 8.31 -7.60 18.09
C SER A 84 8.81 -8.67 17.12
N ILE A 85 9.45 -8.26 16.02
CA ILE A 85 10.03 -9.15 15.00
C ILE A 85 11.14 -9.99 15.63
N ASN A 86 12.03 -9.36 16.41
CA ASN A 86 13.12 -10.08 17.07
C ASN A 86 12.60 -11.08 18.11
N ARG A 87 11.57 -10.71 18.86
CA ARG A 87 10.92 -11.62 19.82
C ARG A 87 10.30 -12.82 19.11
N GLN A 88 9.61 -12.60 18.00
CA GLN A 88 9.01 -13.68 17.22
C GLN A 88 10.07 -14.57 16.58
N ALA A 89 11.15 -13.98 16.06
CA ALA A 89 12.24 -14.71 15.42
C ALA A 89 12.99 -15.63 16.41
N THR A 90 13.10 -15.23 17.67
CA THR A 90 13.90 -15.95 18.70
C THR A 90 13.05 -16.79 19.67
N TYR A 91 11.72 -16.79 19.52
CA TYR A 91 10.78 -17.40 20.48
C TYR A 91 11.10 -18.88 20.82
N GLY A 92 11.62 -19.65 19.86
CA GLY A 92 11.94 -21.07 20.01
C GLY A 92 13.41 -21.42 20.19
N ASP A 93 14.32 -20.43 20.11
CA ASP A 93 15.76 -20.69 20.00
C ASP A 93 16.33 -21.24 21.30
N GLY A 94 15.94 -20.69 22.45
CA GLY A 94 16.46 -21.13 23.76
C GLY A 94 16.17 -22.60 24.06
N GLN A 95 14.96 -23.07 23.72
CA GLN A 95 14.58 -24.48 23.90
C GLN A 95 15.32 -25.40 22.92
N SER A 96 15.48 -24.96 21.67
CA SER A 96 16.21 -25.70 20.65
C SER A 96 17.69 -25.85 21.00
N PHE A 97 18.31 -24.75 21.44
CA PHE A 97 19.67 -24.71 21.94
C PHE A 97 19.87 -25.64 23.15
N ALA A 98 19.01 -25.53 24.17
CA ALA A 98 19.10 -26.38 25.36
C ALA A 98 19.04 -27.86 25.01
N ARG A 99 18.08 -28.27 24.16
CA ARG A 99 17.94 -29.66 23.69
C ARG A 99 19.19 -30.15 22.95
N GLN A 100 19.81 -29.30 22.13
CA GLN A 100 21.04 -29.62 21.41
C GLN A 100 22.22 -29.81 22.37
N VAL A 101 22.40 -28.90 23.33
CA VAL A 101 23.47 -28.99 24.34
C VAL A 101 23.33 -30.26 25.17
N PHE A 102 22.13 -30.57 25.69
CA PHE A 102 21.90 -31.80 26.46
C PHE A 102 22.16 -33.07 25.65
N ARG A 103 21.90 -33.06 24.34
CA ARG A 103 22.18 -34.20 23.45
C ARG A 103 23.68 -34.42 23.26
N HIS A 104 24.46 -33.35 23.14
CA HIS A 104 25.91 -33.43 23.02
C HIS A 104 26.59 -33.83 24.31
N ALA A 105 26.10 -33.39 25.47
CA ALA A 105 26.64 -33.75 26.78
C ALA A 105 26.34 -35.20 27.22
N LYS A 106 25.37 -35.87 26.58
CA LYS A 106 24.99 -37.26 26.85
C LYS A 106 25.64 -38.28 25.89
N LYS A 107 26.48 -37.82 24.96
CA LYS A 107 27.37 -38.68 24.17
C LYS A 107 28.70 -38.83 24.89
#